data_AF-A0A937TIS5-F1
#
_entry.id   AF-A0A937TIS5-F1
#
_cell.length_a   1.000
_cell.length_b   1.000
_cell.length_c   1.000
_cell.angle_alpha   90.00
_cell.angle_beta   90.00
_cell.angle_gamma   90.00
#
_symmetry.space_group_name_H-M   'P 1'
#
loop_
_entity.id
_entity.type
_entity.pdbx_description
1 polymer ?
#
loop_
_entity_poly.entity_id
_entity_poly.type
_entity_poly.pdbx_seq_one_letter_code
_entity_poly.pdbx_strand_id
1 'polypeptide(L)'
;MVLILHQIEEYIYEFWEVFPLYDMAKSVFIIFNVIVSIVLIPVWVYLWHNRVWAINIARVFLVLMLLNGIWHIGWSIYLHQYMPGLITGITFIVVFVFFVLKYGRKIYSV
;
A
#
# COMPACT_ATOMS: atom_id res chain seq x y z
N MET A 1 1.61 -9.02 3.06
CA MET A 1 2.23 -9.68 1.89
C MET A 1 2.24 -8.78 0.67
N VAL A 2 1.09 -8.28 0.19
CA VAL A 2 1.07 -7.41 -1.02
C VAL A 2 1.94 -6.16 -0.89
N LEU A 3 1.89 -5.46 0.25
CA LEU A 3 2.76 -4.30 0.51
C LEU A 3 4.25 -4.66 0.42
N ILE A 4 4.67 -5.83 0.91
CA ILE A 4 6.06 -6.26 0.86
C ILE A 4 6.49 -6.51 -0.59
N LEU A 5 5.63 -7.15 -1.39
CA LEU A 5 5.89 -7.35 -2.81
C LEU A 5 6.01 -6.02 -3.56
N HIS A 6 5.15 -5.05 -3.21
CA HIS A 6 5.24 -3.69 -3.75
C HIS A 6 6.58 -3.02 -3.42
N GLN A 7 6.99 -3.06 -2.15
CA GLN A 7 8.27 -2.51 -1.72
C GLN A 7 9.47 -3.20 -2.38
N ILE A 8 9.39 -4.51 -2.64
CA ILE A 8 10.44 -5.25 -3.36
C ILE A 8 10.48 -4.81 -4.82
N GLU A 9 9.33 -4.68 -5.49
CA GLU A 9 9.25 -4.19 -6.87
C GLU A 9 9.85 -2.78 -6.97
N GLU A 10 9.40 -1.85 -6.12
CA GLU A 10 9.93 -0.49 -6.08
C GLU A 10 11.45 -0.47 -5.80
N TYR A 11 11.95 -1.41 -5.00
CA TYR A 11 13.38 -1.53 -4.74
C TYR A 11 14.17 -2.03 -5.95
N ILE A 12 13.67 -3.05 -6.66
CA ILE A 12 14.32 -3.62 -7.84
C ILE A 12 14.43 -2.59 -8.96
N TYR A 13 13.40 -1.75 -9.11
CA TYR A 13 13.35 -0.73 -10.15
C TYR A 13 13.72 0.67 -9.65
N GLU A 14 14.39 0.76 -8.51
CA GLU A 14 15.00 1.99 -7.99
C GLU A 14 14.03 3.19 -7.94
N PHE A 15 12.82 2.97 -7.44
CA PHE A 15 11.75 3.98 -7.44
C PHE A 15 12.16 5.33 -6.83
N TRP A 16 13.13 5.34 -5.91
CA TRP A 16 13.68 6.56 -5.32
C TRP A 16 14.37 7.49 -6.34
N GLU A 17 14.84 6.98 -7.48
CA GLU A 17 15.45 7.78 -8.56
C GLU A 17 14.41 8.47 -9.47
N VAL A 18 13.18 7.95 -9.50
CA VAL A 18 12.10 8.41 -10.38
C VAL A 18 10.94 9.03 -9.60
N PHE A 19 11.10 9.22 -8.29
CA PHE A 19 10.05 9.74 -7.43
C PHE A 19 9.77 11.20 -7.76
N PRO A 20 8.55 11.56 -8.21
CA PRO A 20 8.32 12.86 -8.85
C PRO A 20 8.11 14.02 -7.87
N LEU A 21 7.89 13.75 -6.58
CA LEU A 21 7.56 14.79 -5.60
C LEU A 21 8.80 15.38 -4.92
N TYR A 22 9.86 14.61 -4.75
CA TYR A 22 11.12 15.05 -4.15
C TYR A 22 12.23 14.03 -4.40
N ASP A 23 13.47 14.51 -4.45
CA ASP A 23 14.64 13.62 -4.40
C ASP A 23 14.64 12.88 -3.07
N MET A 24 14.35 11.59 -3.13
CA MET A 24 14.33 10.73 -1.95
C MET A 24 15.65 9.97 -1.91
N ALA A 25 16.46 10.20 -0.87
CA ALA A 25 17.65 9.39 -0.67
C ALA A 25 17.24 7.92 -0.47
N LYS A 26 17.95 6.98 -1.12
CA LYS A 26 17.69 5.52 -1.03
C LYS A 26 17.57 5.03 0.42
N SER A 27 18.39 5.56 1.33
CA SER A 27 18.33 5.22 2.76
C SER A 27 17.00 5.64 3.40
N VAL A 28 16.49 6.81 3.07
CA VAL A 28 15.18 7.31 3.55
C VAL A 28 14.05 6.43 3.02
N PHE A 29 14.09 6.07 1.73
CA PHE A 29 13.11 5.14 1.13
C PHE A 29 13.07 3.80 1.88
N ILE A 30 14.23 3.20 2.11
CA ILE A 30 14.33 1.91 2.80
C ILE A 30 13.83 2.03 4.24
N ILE A 31 14.29 3.04 4.98
CA ILE A 31 13.88 3.25 6.38
C ILE A 31 12.37 3.44 6.48
N PHE A 32 11.79 4.27 5.61
CA PHE A 32 10.35 4.49 5.56
C PHE A 32 9.59 3.18 5.32
N ASN A 33 10.00 2.40 4.31
CA ASN A 33 9.35 1.15 3.99
C ASN A 33 9.47 0.09 5.08
N VAL A 34 10.61 0.02 5.76
CA VAL A 34 10.82 -0.86 6.92
C VAL A 34 9.91 -0.45 8.07
N ILE A 35 9.84 0.85 8.41
CA ILE A 35 8.98 1.37 9.49
C ILE A 35 7.52 1.05 9.19
N VAL A 36 7.05 1.36 7.97
CA VAL A 36 5.68 1.08 7.54
C VAL A 36 5.36 -0.41 7.68
N SER A 37 6.27 -1.28 7.23
CA SER A 37 6.11 -2.74 7.35
C SER A 37 6.04 -3.20 8.79
N ILE A 38 6.90 -2.70 9.68
CA ILE A 38 6.88 -3.03 11.12
C ILE A 38 5.56 -2.61 11.76
N VAL A 39 5.06 -1.41 11.48
CA VAL A 39 3.80 -0.90 12.04
C VAL A 39 2.59 -1.73 11.61
N LEU A 40 2.61 -2.28 10.39
CA LEU A 40 1.46 -2.98 9.83
C LEU A 40 1.40 -4.46 10.15
N ILE A 41 2.52 -5.08 10.56
CA ILE A 41 2.53 -6.48 10.99
C ILE A 41 1.53 -6.71 12.16
N PRO A 42 1.56 -5.93 13.26
CA PRO A 42 0.56 -6.05 14.32
C PRO A 42 -0.86 -5.82 13.81
N VAL A 43 -1.07 -4.80 12.97
CA VAL A 43 -2.40 -4.50 12.42
C VAL A 43 -2.95 -5.71 11.67
N TRP A 44 -2.13 -6.38 10.86
CA TRP A 44 -2.52 -7.61 10.16
C TRP A 44 -2.91 -8.74 11.12
N VAL A 45 -2.10 -9.01 12.15
CA VAL A 45 -2.37 -10.05 13.15
C VAL A 45 -3.68 -9.78 13.89
N TYR A 46 -3.91 -8.55 14.34
CA TYR A 46 -5.11 -8.19 15.10
C TYR A 46 -6.36 -8.01 14.22
N LEU A 47 -6.19 -7.79 12.91
CA LEU A 47 -7.29 -7.80 11.95
C LEU A 47 -7.93 -9.18 11.86
N TRP A 48 -7.14 -10.26 11.92
CA TRP A 48 -7.66 -11.64 11.97
C TRP A 48 -8.50 -11.91 13.22
N HIS A 49 -8.18 -11.24 14.32
CA HIS A 49 -8.92 -11.30 15.58
C HIS A 49 -10.10 -10.31 15.64
N ASN A 50 -10.46 -9.68 14.52
CA ASN A 50 -11.57 -8.72 14.42
C ASN A 50 -11.51 -7.56 15.43
N ARG A 51 -10.31 -7.12 15.84
CA ARG A 51 -10.18 -5.98 16.76
C ARG A 51 -10.57 -4.68 16.05
N VAL A 52 -11.45 -3.89 16.67
CA VAL A 52 -12.00 -2.66 16.07
C VAL A 52 -10.91 -1.65 15.72
N TRP A 53 -9.95 -1.43 16.61
CA TRP A 53 -8.83 -0.52 16.36
C TRP A 53 -8.00 -0.97 15.15
N ALA A 54 -7.76 -2.27 14.98
CA ALA A 54 -7.00 -2.82 13.85
C ALA A 54 -7.77 -2.67 12.54
N ILE A 55 -9.10 -2.86 12.57
CA ILE A 55 -9.97 -2.61 11.41
C ILE A 55 -9.91 -1.15 10.98
N ASN A 56 -9.93 -0.21 11.94
CA ASN A 56 -9.88 1.23 11.65
C ASN A 56 -8.53 1.64 11.04
N ILE A 57 -7.42 1.17 11.62
CA ILE A 57 -6.08 1.44 11.06
C ILE A 57 -5.95 0.79 9.66
N ALA A 58 -6.39 -0.46 9.51
CA ALA A 58 -6.35 -1.14 8.22
C ALA A 58 -7.18 -0.40 7.15
N ARG A 59 -8.33 0.19 7.50
CA ARG A 59 -9.12 1.01 6.56
C ARG A 59 -8.32 2.19 6.05
N VAL A 60 -7.75 2.99 6.96
CA VAL A 60 -6.95 4.17 6.60
C VAL A 60 -5.80 3.74 5.70
N PHE A 61 -5.08 2.69 6.10
CA PHE A 61 -3.94 2.22 5.33
C PHE A 61 -4.33 1.66 3.95
N LEU A 62 -5.45 0.96 3.85
CA LEU A 62 -5.96 0.45 2.57
C LEU A 62 -6.38 1.57 1.63
N VAL A 63 -6.95 2.66 2.15
CA VAL A 63 -7.22 3.86 1.33
C VAL A 63 -5.91 4.46 0.83
N LEU A 64 -4.89 4.57 1.68
CA LEU A 64 -3.57 5.08 1.26
C LEU A 64 -2.93 4.19 0.18
N MET A 65 -2.97 2.86 0.34
CA MET A 65 -2.47 1.92 -0.68
C MET A 65 -3.27 2.01 -1.98
N LEU A 66 -4.59 2.20 -1.91
CA LEU A 66 -5.43 2.38 -3.09
C LEU A 66 -5.02 3.65 -3.85
N LEU A 67 -4.89 4.78 -3.15
CA LEU A 67 -4.47 6.04 -3.75
C LEU A 67 -3.06 5.95 -4.35
N ASN A 68 -2.13 5.28 -3.66
CA ASN A 68 -0.80 5.01 -4.17
C ASN A 68 -0.86 4.13 -5.43
N GLY A 69 -1.62 3.03 -5.44
CA GLY A 69 -1.79 2.20 -6.64
C GLY A 69 -2.36 2.97 -7.84
N ILE A 70 -3.38 3.82 -7.59
CA ILE A 70 -3.93 4.73 -8.61
C ILE A 70 -2.87 5.71 -9.12
N TRP A 71 -2.02 6.23 -8.23
CA TRP A 71 -0.92 7.11 -8.60
C TRP A 71 0.07 6.43 -9.55
N HIS A 72 0.54 5.21 -9.25
CA HIS A 72 1.45 4.48 -10.14
C HIS A 72 0.82 4.21 -11.52
N ILE A 73 -0.47 3.87 -11.56
CA ILE A 73 -1.21 3.66 -12.81
C ILE A 73 -1.30 4.97 -13.61
N GLY A 74 -1.76 6.05 -12.98
CA GLY A 74 -1.91 7.35 -13.64
C GLY A 74 -0.58 7.91 -14.14
N TRP A 75 0.48 7.76 -13.34
CA TRP A 75 1.81 8.21 -13.69
C TRP A 75 2.42 7.40 -14.85
N SER A 76 2.23 6.07 -14.84
CA SER A 76 2.64 5.20 -15.94
C SER A 76 1.94 5.55 -17.25
N ILE A 77 0.62 5.84 -17.20
CA ILE A 77 -0.15 6.28 -18.36
C ILE A 77 0.36 7.63 -18.87
N TYR A 78 0.59 8.59 -17.97
CA TYR A 78 1.07 9.93 -18.34
C TYR A 78 2.43 9.89 -19.04
N LEU A 79 3.38 9.14 -18.49
CA LEU A 79 4.74 9.02 -19.04
C LEU A 79 4.83 8.02 -20.21
N HIS A 80 3.78 7.25 -20.49
CA HIS A 80 3.79 6.15 -21.47
C HIS A 80 4.92 5.15 -21.20
N GLN A 81 5.27 4.96 -19.93
CA GLN A 81 6.40 4.14 -19.49
C GLN A 81 5.98 3.29 -18.30
N TYR A 82 6.65 2.14 -18.14
CA TYR A 82 6.49 1.32 -16.95
C TYR A 82 6.96 2.08 -15.72
N MET A 83 6.11 2.14 -14.69
CA MET A 83 6.50 2.73 -13.41
C MET A 83 6.72 1.64 -12.37
N PRO A 84 7.81 1.73 -11.57
CA PRO A 84 8.02 0.86 -10.43
C PRO A 84 6.79 0.86 -9.54
N GLY A 85 6.28 -0.31 -9.14
CA GLY A 85 5.09 -0.44 -8.30
C GLY A 85 3.77 -0.50 -9.08
N LEU A 86 3.78 -0.49 -10.42
CA LEU A 86 2.57 -0.56 -11.24
C LEU A 86 1.84 -1.89 -11.08
N ILE A 87 2.56 -3.01 -11.23
CA ILE A 87 1.96 -4.36 -11.22
C ILE A 87 1.39 -4.64 -9.82
N THR A 88 2.19 -4.39 -8.79
CA THR A 88 1.75 -4.53 -7.41
C THR A 88 0.71 -3.49 -7.00
N GLY A 89 0.73 -2.28 -7.57
CA GLY A 89 -0.27 -1.23 -7.34
C GLY A 89 -1.68 -1.66 -7.75
N ILE A 90 -1.83 -2.40 -8.86
CA ILE A 90 -3.11 -2.99 -9.27
C ILE A 90 -3.63 -3.96 -8.19
N THR A 91 -2.73 -4.73 -7.57
CA THR A 91 -3.15 -5.68 -6.53
C THR A 91 -3.67 -4.99 -5.26
N PHE A 92 -3.31 -3.73 -5.00
CA PHE A 92 -3.92 -2.95 -3.92
C PHE A 92 -5.41 -2.71 -4.14
N ILE A 93 -5.85 -2.52 -5.39
CA ILE A 93 -7.27 -2.39 -5.74
C ILE A 93 -8.02 -3.69 -5.36
N VAL A 94 -7.45 -4.84 -5.70
CA VAL A 94 -8.04 -6.15 -5.38
C VAL A 94 -8.14 -6.36 -3.86
N VAL A 95 -7.08 -6.03 -3.11
CA VAL A 95 -7.07 -6.14 -1.64
C VAL A 95 -8.09 -5.19 -1.02
N PHE A 96 -8.20 -3.96 -1.52
CA PHE A 96 -9.19 -2.98 -1.06
C PHE A 96 -10.62 -3.49 -1.25
N VAL A 97 -10.95 -3.99 -2.44
CA VAL A 97 -12.28 -4.56 -2.74
C VAL A 97 -12.58 -5.74 -1.82
N PHE A 98 -11.63 -6.67 -1.66
CA PHE A 98 -11.79 -7.81 -0.75
C PHE A 98 -12.05 -7.36 0.70
N PHE A 99 -11.31 -6.36 1.17
CA PHE A 99 -11.48 -5.83 2.52
C PHE A 99 -12.86 -5.20 2.71
N VAL A 100 -13.33 -4.38 1.76
CA VAL A 100 -14.66 -3.76 1.80
C VAL A 100 -15.75 -4.83 1.80
N LEU A 101 -15.63 -5.88 1.00
CA LEU A 101 -16.61 -6.97 1.00
C LEU A 101 -16.66 -7.71 2.35
N LYS A 102 -15.51 -7.93 2.99
CA LYS A 102 -15.41 -8.66 4.26
C LYS A 102 -15.83 -7.82 5.47
N TYR A 103 -15.42 -6.56 5.53
CA TYR A 103 -15.58 -5.70 6.72
C TYR A 103 -16.55 -4.53 6.53
N GLY A 104 -17.01 -4.26 5.31
CA GLY A 104 -17.94 -3.18 5.00
C GLY A 104 -19.33 -3.36 5.61
N ARG A 105 -19.75 -4.59 5.95
CA ARG A 105 -21.04 -4.85 6.62
C ARG A 105 -20.98 -4.79 8.14
N LYS A 106 -19.79 -4.91 8.77
CA LYS A 106 -19.61 -4.76 10.22
C LYS A 106 -19.75 -3.30 10.70
N ILE A 107 -20.15 -2.39 9.80
CA ILE A 107 -20.30 -0.95 10.03
C ILE A 107 -21.59 -0.62 10.80
N TYR A 108 -22.58 -1.52 10.85
CA TYR A 108 -23.91 -1.23 11.41
C TYR A 108 -24.32 -2.10 12.61
N SER A 109 -23.41 -2.88 13.20
CA SER A 109 -23.74 -3.80 14.29
C SER A 109 -23.17 -3.36 15.65
N VAL A 110 -23.05 -2.05 15.86
CA VAL A 110 -22.85 -1.47 17.21
C VAL A 110 -24.19 -1.02 17.73
#